data_AF-A0A4Y7PTE7-F1
#
_entry.id   AF-A0A4Y7PTE7-F1
#
_cell.length_a   1.000
_cell.length_b   1.000
_cell.length_c   1.000
_cell.angle_alpha   90.00
_cell.angle_beta   90.00
_cell.angle_gamma   90.00
#
_symmetry.space_group_name_H-M   'P 1'
#
loop_
_entity.id
_entity.type
_entity.pdbx_description
1 polymer ?
#
loop_
_entity_poly.entity_id
_entity_poly.type
_entity_poly.pdbx_seq_one_letter_code
_entity_poly.pdbx_strand_id
1 'polypeptide(L)'
;MSKAREDELGTNPPEDNTPHILQDLISNTSAGVLTALVAWIANEAGLSSTDIALARAEVAADLTRAKWTEAGPQLGFNEDPLAVELKVYSPLYCFLPSIVHREIFVRAWHALDAFEESFLHHEDDIGFRLLDIYIIPTIAPFGGRVVDRPRVSVQRNSNDFSVGDGVEHQIVASGRIIVIIMRAEHEEKEGQFLARAFLSLLAAHKQNDKEMGSQCRIHAVVSDMFHFHFYSYEPSTNKFCVDVQIVVGSKRENNLLDMIDVTNKLFSAIFDGYYEVIKSMSKSGNKGKGSFCGRRPAPEWEDAFRHAEQCRKSFQGHGGSISKTDQKSRDALKHLAESVRCHPCYSRTTAKVDVPAPDRLSGLARCTVEEWYTSRVQQNGSTLTANN
;
A
#
# COMPACT_ATOMS: atom_id res chain seq x y z
N MET A 1 21.59 -43.93 72.57
CA MET A 1 22.41 -43.30 71.50
C MET A 1 21.67 -43.49 70.19
N SER A 2 20.71 -42.60 69.91
CA SER A 2 20.81 -41.48 68.96
C SER A 2 21.04 -41.94 67.52
N LYS A 3 19.95 -41.98 66.74
CA LYS A 3 19.96 -42.01 65.27
C LYS A 3 19.15 -40.80 64.82
N ALA A 4 19.84 -39.87 64.18
CA ALA A 4 19.30 -38.64 63.62
C ALA A 4 18.38 -38.97 62.42
N ARG A 5 17.24 -38.25 62.36
CA ARG A 5 16.41 -38.10 61.16
C ARG A 5 16.68 -36.70 60.63
N GLU A 6 17.24 -36.62 59.43
CA GLU A 6 17.27 -35.42 58.61
C GLU A 6 15.95 -35.37 57.83
N ASP A 7 15.10 -34.39 58.15
CA ASP A 7 13.94 -34.03 57.32
C ASP A 7 14.38 -32.86 56.43
N GLU A 8 14.51 -33.14 55.13
CA GLU A 8 14.69 -32.16 54.07
C GLU A 8 13.38 -31.39 53.84
N LEU A 9 13.31 -30.14 54.31
CA LEU A 9 12.30 -29.18 53.89
C LEU A 9 12.74 -28.56 52.55
N GLY A 10 12.35 -29.19 51.45
CA GLY A 10 12.39 -28.60 50.11
C GLY A 10 11.36 -27.49 49.99
N THR A 11 11.76 -26.24 50.22
CA THR A 11 10.96 -25.05 49.87
C THR A 11 11.13 -24.79 48.38
N ASN A 12 10.20 -25.28 47.57
CA ASN A 12 10.08 -24.82 46.19
C ASN A 12 9.73 -23.32 46.21
N PRO A 13 10.41 -22.47 45.41
CA PRO A 13 10.06 -21.07 45.30
C PRO A 13 8.61 -20.95 44.78
N PRO A 14 7.84 -19.96 45.27
CA PRO A 14 6.47 -19.76 44.83
C PRO A 14 6.44 -19.54 43.32
N GLU A 15 5.58 -20.29 42.63
CA GLU A 15 5.33 -20.10 41.20
C GLU A 15 4.89 -18.65 40.96
N ASP A 16 5.59 -17.97 40.05
CA ASP A 16 5.36 -16.59 39.68
C ASP A 16 4.05 -16.47 38.88
N ASN A 17 2.94 -16.36 39.60
CA ASN A 17 1.59 -16.23 39.05
C ASN A 17 1.25 -14.80 38.58
N THR A 18 2.22 -13.88 38.59
CA THR A 18 2.06 -12.48 38.17
C THR A 18 1.48 -12.30 36.75
N PRO A 19 1.81 -13.13 35.74
CA PRO A 19 1.28 -12.98 34.38
C PRO A 19 -0.25 -13.18 34.30
N HIS A 20 -0.79 -14.15 35.03
CA HIS A 20 -2.21 -14.49 34.98
C HIS A 20 -3.10 -13.44 35.63
N ILE A 21 -2.64 -12.85 36.73
CA ILE A 21 -3.37 -11.79 37.45
C ILE A 21 -3.48 -10.53 36.58
N LEU A 22 -2.42 -10.16 35.87
CA LEU A 22 -2.43 -9.02 34.96
C LEU A 22 -3.40 -9.23 33.78
N GLN A 23 -3.46 -10.45 33.24
CA GLN A 23 -4.30 -10.76 32.09
C GLN A 23 -5.81 -10.72 32.44
N ASP A 24 -6.19 -11.22 33.62
CA ASP A 24 -7.56 -11.11 34.14
C ASP A 24 -7.95 -9.67 34.49
N LEU A 25 -7.00 -8.87 35.00
CA LEU A 25 -7.23 -7.45 35.26
C LEU A 25 -7.48 -6.69 33.96
N ILE A 26 -6.64 -6.90 32.94
CA ILE A 26 -6.77 -6.24 31.64
C ILE A 26 -8.11 -6.58 30.97
N SER A 27 -8.54 -7.84 31.09
CA SER A 27 -9.75 -8.34 30.42
C SER A 27 -11.06 -7.82 31.04
N ASN A 28 -11.04 -7.41 32.32
CA ASN A 28 -12.24 -7.00 33.06
C ASN A 28 -12.28 -5.50 33.39
N THR A 29 -11.28 -4.72 32.98
CA THR A 29 -11.14 -3.31 33.36
C THR A 29 -11.52 -2.38 32.21
N SER A 30 -12.28 -1.32 32.50
CA SER A 30 -12.64 -0.34 31.48
C SER A 30 -11.41 0.42 30.97
N ALA A 31 -11.44 0.86 29.70
CA ALA A 31 -10.33 1.59 29.09
C ALA A 31 -9.90 2.84 29.89
N GLY A 32 -10.86 3.51 30.56
CA GLY A 32 -10.58 4.65 31.43
C GLY A 32 -9.77 4.31 32.68
N VAL A 33 -10.06 3.17 33.31
CA VAL A 33 -9.33 2.70 34.50
C VAL A 33 -7.94 2.19 34.13
N LEU A 34 -7.81 1.48 33.00
CA LEU A 34 -6.50 1.09 32.45
C LEU A 34 -5.63 2.33 32.16
N THR A 35 -6.22 3.37 31.58
CA THR A 35 -5.50 4.63 31.31
C THR A 35 -5.01 5.31 32.60
N ALA A 36 -5.86 5.36 33.63
CA ALA A 36 -5.50 5.93 34.92
C ALA A 36 -4.40 5.11 35.63
N LEU A 37 -4.48 3.77 35.55
CA LEU A 37 -3.48 2.87 36.13
C LEU A 37 -2.12 3.02 35.44
N VAL A 38 -2.09 3.07 34.11
CA VAL A 38 -0.84 3.30 33.35
C VAL A 38 -0.24 4.66 33.68
N ALA A 39 -1.06 5.70 33.81
CA ALA A 39 -0.60 7.03 34.21
C ALA A 39 -0.03 7.05 35.64
N TRP A 40 -0.65 6.32 36.58
CA TRP A 40 -0.16 6.20 37.94
C TRP A 40 1.18 5.44 38.01
N ILE A 41 1.30 4.29 37.34
CA ILE A 41 2.55 3.52 37.25
C ILE A 41 3.68 4.38 36.67
N ALA A 42 3.40 5.13 35.60
CA ALA A 42 4.40 5.99 34.97
C ALA A 42 4.87 7.12 35.90
N ASN A 43 3.96 7.72 36.68
CA ASN A 43 4.29 8.74 37.66
C ASN A 43 5.13 8.18 38.83
N GLU A 44 4.76 7.01 39.38
CA GLU A 44 5.53 6.35 40.45
C GLU A 44 6.94 5.95 39.99
N ALA A 45 7.07 5.53 38.73
CA ALA A 45 8.36 5.21 38.12
C ALA A 45 9.20 6.45 37.75
N GLY A 46 8.66 7.67 37.93
CA GLY A 46 9.35 8.91 37.57
C GLY A 46 9.56 9.09 36.06
N LEU A 47 8.75 8.44 35.22
CA LEU A 47 8.85 8.57 33.77
C LEU A 47 8.36 9.95 33.32
N SER A 48 9.15 10.63 32.48
CA SER A 48 8.73 11.89 31.89
C SER A 48 7.65 11.66 30.83
N SER A 49 6.93 12.73 30.45
CA SER A 49 6.00 12.67 29.30
C SER A 49 6.68 12.24 28.01
N THR A 50 7.97 12.54 27.86
CA THR A 50 8.79 12.15 26.71
C THR A 50 9.09 10.66 26.73
N ASP A 51 9.43 10.10 27.89
CA ASP A 51 9.68 8.66 28.05
C ASP A 51 8.41 7.84 27.81
N ILE A 52 7.26 8.34 28.28
CA ILE A 52 5.96 7.70 28.01
C ILE A 52 5.62 7.78 26.52
N ALA A 53 5.92 8.91 25.85
CA ALA A 53 5.71 9.04 24.42
C ALA A 53 6.60 8.09 23.63
N LEU A 54 7.87 7.95 24.05
CA LEU A 54 8.86 7.08 23.42
C LEU A 54 8.52 5.60 23.64
N ALA A 55 8.20 5.19 24.87
CA ALA A 55 7.73 3.84 25.18
C ALA A 55 6.42 3.50 24.48
N ARG A 56 5.49 4.46 24.34
CA ARG A 56 4.27 4.26 23.52
C ARG A 56 4.61 4.08 22.05
N ALA A 57 5.57 4.83 21.52
CA ALA A 57 6.02 4.67 20.14
C ALA A 57 6.69 3.31 19.92
N GLU A 58 7.54 2.87 20.86
CA GLU A 58 8.19 1.55 20.82
C GLU A 58 7.19 0.41 20.95
N VAL A 59 6.30 0.45 21.95
CA VAL A 59 5.25 -0.56 22.13
C VAL A 59 4.28 -0.54 20.96
N ALA A 60 3.94 0.62 20.40
CA ALA A 60 3.14 0.69 19.18
C ALA A 60 3.89 0.08 17.98
N ALA A 61 5.18 0.34 17.81
CA ALA A 61 6.01 -0.27 16.78
C ALA A 61 6.07 -1.80 16.93
N ASP A 62 6.24 -2.30 18.15
CA ASP A 62 6.35 -3.73 18.44
C ASP A 62 5.01 -4.45 18.33
N LEU A 63 3.91 -3.78 18.67
CA LEU A 63 2.55 -4.28 18.49
C LEU A 63 2.11 -4.21 17.02
N THR A 64 2.57 -3.22 16.25
CA THR A 64 2.17 -3.05 14.83
C THR A 64 2.90 -4.00 13.88
N ARG A 65 4.05 -4.56 14.30
CA ARG A 65 4.75 -5.57 13.52
C ARG A 65 4.03 -6.91 13.61
N ALA A 66 3.37 -7.27 12.52
CA ALA A 66 2.82 -8.60 12.32
C ALA A 66 3.95 -9.65 12.45
N LYS A 67 3.82 -10.57 13.41
CA LYS A 67 4.77 -11.67 13.59
C LYS A 67 4.30 -12.89 12.83
N TRP A 68 5.19 -13.50 12.04
CA TRP A 68 4.87 -14.74 11.31
C TRP A 68 4.42 -15.87 12.22
N THR A 69 5.04 -16.00 13.39
CA THR A 69 4.68 -17.01 14.40
C THR A 69 3.22 -16.93 14.85
N GLU A 70 2.58 -15.75 14.71
CA GLU A 70 1.17 -15.55 15.02
C GLU A 70 0.30 -15.64 13.76
N ALA A 71 0.70 -14.97 12.68
CA ALA A 71 -0.08 -14.87 11.45
C ALA A 71 -0.05 -16.15 10.60
N GLY A 72 1.12 -16.77 10.43
CA GLY A 72 1.31 -17.96 9.59
C GLY A 72 0.33 -19.09 9.95
N PRO A 73 0.28 -19.55 11.21
CA PRO A 73 -0.66 -20.60 11.63
C PRO A 73 -2.13 -20.22 11.42
N GLN A 74 -2.51 -18.95 11.67
CA GLN A 74 -3.89 -18.47 11.43
C GLN A 74 -4.28 -18.50 9.94
N LEU A 75 -3.30 -18.37 9.06
CA LEU A 75 -3.45 -18.44 7.61
C LEU A 75 -3.29 -19.88 7.07
N GLY A 76 -3.05 -20.86 7.94
CA GLY A 76 -2.87 -22.27 7.57
C GLY A 76 -1.46 -22.61 7.06
N PHE A 77 -0.46 -21.79 7.38
CA PHE A 77 0.94 -22.04 7.04
C PHE A 77 1.75 -22.60 8.22
N ASN A 78 2.97 -23.07 7.92
CA ASN A 78 3.94 -23.50 8.93
C ASN A 78 4.45 -22.30 9.76
N GLU A 79 4.86 -22.57 11.00
CA GLU A 79 5.52 -21.58 11.87
C GLU A 79 6.87 -21.10 11.32
N ASP A 80 7.55 -21.92 10.51
CA ASP A 80 8.74 -21.52 9.77
C ASP A 80 8.34 -20.82 8.45
N PRO A 81 8.62 -19.51 8.28
CA PRO A 81 8.29 -18.79 7.06
C PRO A 81 9.06 -19.32 5.83
N LEU A 82 10.22 -19.95 6.02
CA LEU A 82 11.01 -20.50 4.91
C LEU A 82 10.41 -21.79 4.35
N ALA A 83 9.55 -22.46 5.13
CA ALA A 83 8.85 -23.67 4.71
C ALA A 83 7.55 -23.37 3.94
N VAL A 84 7.25 -22.09 3.68
CA VAL A 84 6.00 -21.68 3.03
C VAL A 84 6.08 -21.90 1.52
N GLU A 85 5.36 -22.90 1.04
CA GLU A 85 5.22 -23.16 -0.39
C GLU A 85 4.06 -22.35 -0.98
N LEU A 86 4.39 -21.27 -1.69
CA LEU A 86 3.41 -20.45 -2.40
C LEU A 86 3.24 -20.91 -3.84
N LYS A 87 1.99 -20.92 -4.32
CA LYS A 87 1.71 -21.15 -5.73
C LYS A 87 2.27 -19.99 -6.55
N VAL A 88 2.92 -20.30 -7.67
CA VAL A 88 3.35 -19.27 -8.62
C VAL A 88 2.15 -18.74 -9.41
N TYR A 89 1.98 -17.42 -9.44
CA TYR A 89 1.05 -16.72 -10.31
C TYR A 89 1.70 -15.44 -10.82
N SER A 90 1.71 -15.27 -12.14
CA SER A 90 2.20 -14.06 -12.79
C SER A 90 1.11 -13.51 -13.72
N PRO A 91 0.69 -12.24 -13.56
CA PRO A 91 -0.19 -11.60 -14.52
C PRO A 91 0.53 -11.42 -15.87
N LEU A 92 -0.21 -11.02 -16.90
CA LEU A 92 0.37 -10.65 -18.19
C LEU A 92 1.43 -9.56 -18.00
N TYR A 93 2.68 -9.84 -18.39
CA TYR A 93 3.74 -8.85 -18.37
C TYR A 93 3.53 -7.81 -19.47
N CYS A 94 3.25 -6.57 -19.07
CA CYS A 94 2.91 -5.46 -19.93
C CYS A 94 4.10 -4.50 -20.05
N PHE A 95 4.74 -4.46 -21.22
CA PHE A 95 5.81 -3.51 -21.49
C PHE A 95 5.22 -2.13 -21.74
N LEU A 96 5.51 -1.14 -20.90
CA LEU A 96 5.14 0.25 -21.18
C LEU A 96 5.91 0.79 -22.39
N PRO A 97 5.38 1.80 -23.09
CA PRO A 97 6.11 2.45 -24.19
C PRO A 97 7.42 3.08 -23.70
N SER A 98 8.44 3.04 -24.54
CA SER A 98 9.76 3.64 -24.29
C SER A 98 9.70 5.14 -23.97
N ILE A 99 8.71 5.87 -24.49
CA ILE A 99 8.51 7.28 -24.12
C ILE A 99 8.16 7.44 -22.64
N VAL A 100 7.38 6.51 -22.06
CA VAL A 100 7.05 6.52 -20.63
C VAL A 100 8.31 6.22 -19.81
N HIS A 101 9.09 5.23 -20.22
CA HIS A 101 10.36 4.90 -19.54
C HIS A 101 11.36 6.05 -19.58
N ARG A 102 11.49 6.74 -20.73
CA ARG A 102 12.37 7.91 -20.87
C ARG A 102 11.94 9.05 -19.94
N GLU A 103 10.64 9.35 -19.87
CA GLU A 103 10.11 10.38 -18.97
C GLU A 103 10.33 10.04 -17.51
N ILE A 104 10.10 8.78 -17.11
CA ILE A 104 10.38 8.30 -15.76
C ILE A 104 11.87 8.41 -15.46
N PHE A 105 12.73 7.96 -16.38
CA PHE A 105 14.18 7.98 -16.22
C PHE A 105 14.70 9.41 -15.97
N VAL A 106 14.27 10.39 -16.78
CA VAL A 106 14.68 11.79 -16.61
C VAL A 106 14.22 12.36 -15.26
N ARG A 107 12.97 12.10 -14.87
CA ARG A 107 12.44 12.58 -13.58
C ARG A 107 13.14 11.93 -12.39
N ALA A 108 13.38 10.63 -12.47
CA ALA A 108 14.08 9.88 -11.45
C ALA A 108 15.51 10.39 -11.33
N TRP A 109 16.23 10.57 -12.44
CA TRP A 109 17.57 11.16 -12.42
C TRP A 109 17.63 12.48 -11.64
N HIS A 110 16.75 13.43 -11.96
CA HIS A 110 16.71 14.72 -11.28
C HIS A 110 16.33 14.62 -9.80
N ALA A 111 15.45 13.69 -9.44
CA ALA A 111 15.14 13.47 -8.03
C ALA A 111 16.33 12.88 -7.29
N LEU A 112 17.02 11.89 -7.86
CA LEU A 112 18.22 11.33 -7.23
C LEU A 112 19.32 12.38 -7.05
N ASP A 113 19.45 13.33 -7.99
CA ASP A 113 20.31 14.52 -7.82
C ASP A 113 19.86 15.39 -6.63
N ALA A 114 18.56 15.70 -6.54
CA ALA A 114 18.02 16.58 -5.50
C ALA A 114 18.08 15.95 -4.10
N PHE A 115 18.02 14.63 -4.01
CA PHE A 115 18.14 13.88 -2.77
C PHE A 115 19.55 13.40 -2.50
N GLU A 116 20.56 13.81 -3.28
CA GLU A 116 21.97 13.41 -3.10
C GLU A 116 22.17 11.88 -3.00
N GLU A 117 21.33 11.11 -3.69
CA GLU A 117 21.28 9.65 -3.57
C GLU A 117 21.04 9.13 -2.13
N SER A 118 20.44 9.94 -1.25
CA SER A 118 20.23 9.66 0.18
C SER A 118 19.47 8.38 0.49
N PHE A 119 18.76 7.81 -0.48
CA PHE A 119 18.14 6.49 -0.36
C PHE A 119 19.17 5.35 -0.19
N LEU A 120 20.44 5.59 -0.55
CA LEU A 120 21.57 4.70 -0.20
C LEU A 120 21.97 4.81 1.28
N HIS A 121 21.43 5.76 2.04
CA HIS A 121 21.89 6.10 3.38
C HIS A 121 20.86 5.77 4.48
N HIS A 122 19.90 4.88 4.18
CA HIS A 122 19.02 4.17 5.11
C HIS A 122 18.09 4.99 6.01
N GLU A 123 18.23 6.31 6.10
CA GLU A 123 17.43 7.15 6.97
C GLU A 123 16.21 7.77 6.25
N ASP A 124 15.03 7.42 6.77
CA ASP A 124 13.77 8.15 6.72
C ASP A 124 13.00 8.26 5.40
N ASP A 125 11.72 8.59 5.54
CA ASP A 125 10.59 8.49 4.60
C ASP A 125 10.81 9.06 3.18
N ILE A 126 11.94 9.71 2.94
CA ILE A 126 12.41 10.21 1.65
C ILE A 126 12.53 9.08 0.62
N GLY A 127 13.05 7.91 1.02
CA GLY A 127 13.22 6.77 0.10
C GLY A 127 11.91 6.33 -0.56
N PHE A 128 10.80 6.34 0.18
CA PHE A 128 9.49 5.93 -0.36
C PHE A 128 8.82 7.02 -1.20
N ARG A 129 9.15 8.30 -0.97
CA ARG A 129 8.75 9.40 -1.85
C ARG A 129 9.43 9.30 -3.23
N LEU A 130 10.63 8.73 -3.31
CA LEU A 130 11.26 8.46 -4.61
C LEU A 130 10.47 7.44 -5.43
N LEU A 131 9.80 6.49 -4.77
CA LEU A 131 8.97 5.50 -5.45
C LEU A 131 7.77 6.16 -6.16
N ASP A 132 7.29 7.31 -5.68
CA ASP A 132 6.20 8.07 -6.31
C ASP A 132 6.54 8.46 -7.76
N ILE A 133 7.82 8.68 -8.07
CA ILE A 133 8.28 9.03 -9.42
C ILE A 133 8.01 7.90 -10.41
N TYR A 134 8.02 6.66 -9.93
CA TYR A 134 7.75 5.46 -10.72
C TYR A 134 6.26 5.08 -10.64
N ILE A 135 5.64 5.19 -9.45
CA ILE A 135 4.24 4.83 -9.22
C ILE A 135 3.30 5.77 -9.97
N ILE A 136 3.48 7.09 -9.84
CA ILE A 136 2.52 8.07 -10.38
C ILE A 136 2.35 7.91 -11.90
N PRO A 137 3.42 7.85 -12.71
CA PRO A 137 3.29 7.61 -14.15
C PRO A 137 2.71 6.22 -14.48
N THR A 138 2.95 5.23 -13.63
CA THR A 138 2.42 3.87 -13.79
C THR A 138 0.90 3.80 -13.58
N ILE A 139 0.37 4.52 -12.59
CA ILE A 139 -1.06 4.50 -12.26
C ILE A 139 -1.88 5.54 -13.06
N ALA A 140 -1.22 6.54 -13.64
CA ALA A 140 -1.87 7.62 -14.39
C ALA A 140 -2.79 7.13 -15.52
N PRO A 141 -2.44 6.10 -16.33
CA PRO A 141 -3.33 5.57 -17.36
C PRO A 141 -4.67 5.03 -16.84
N PHE A 142 -4.75 4.69 -15.55
CA PHE A 142 -5.96 4.19 -14.89
C PHE A 142 -6.78 5.29 -14.23
N GLY A 143 -6.39 6.57 -14.38
CA GLY A 143 -6.92 7.64 -13.53
C GLY A 143 -6.63 7.38 -12.04
N GLY A 144 -5.60 6.59 -11.75
CA GLY A 144 -5.21 6.23 -10.40
C GLY A 144 -4.53 7.39 -9.69
N ARG A 145 -4.50 7.29 -8.36
CA ARG A 145 -3.78 8.23 -7.49
C ARG A 145 -3.15 7.48 -6.32
N VAL A 146 -2.04 8.03 -5.85
CA VAL A 146 -1.42 7.61 -4.59
C VAL A 146 -2.22 8.26 -3.46
N VAL A 147 -2.68 7.44 -2.51
CA VAL A 147 -3.31 7.95 -1.28
C VAL A 147 -2.33 7.68 -0.16
N ASP A 148 -1.55 8.70 0.15
CA ASP A 148 -0.73 8.73 1.36
C ASP A 148 -1.68 8.86 2.56
N ARG A 149 -1.82 7.77 3.32
CA ARG A 149 -2.60 7.80 4.55
C ARG A 149 -1.61 8.05 5.67
N PRO A 150 -1.78 9.13 6.46
CA PRO A 150 -0.95 9.31 7.63
C PRO A 150 -1.02 8.04 8.48
N ARG A 151 0.10 7.66 9.12
CA ARG A 151 0.20 6.61 10.15
C ARG A 151 -0.66 7.00 11.36
N VAL A 152 -1.96 7.12 11.16
CA VAL A 152 -2.92 7.36 12.22
C VAL A 152 -3.22 5.98 12.73
N SER A 153 -2.68 5.69 13.91
CA SER A 153 -2.92 4.48 14.70
C SER A 153 -4.35 4.00 14.45
N VAL A 154 -4.51 3.03 13.55
CA VAL A 154 -5.83 2.51 13.22
C VAL A 154 -6.36 1.94 14.52
N GLN A 155 -7.46 2.50 15.04
CA GLN A 155 -8.10 1.96 16.22
C GLN A 155 -8.38 0.49 15.97
N ARG A 156 -7.66 -0.37 16.68
CA ARG A 156 -7.84 -1.82 16.66
C ARG A 156 -9.24 -2.13 17.14
N ASN A 157 -10.15 -2.33 16.19
CA ASN A 157 -11.32 -3.13 16.48
C ASN A 157 -10.81 -4.57 16.60
N SER A 158 -10.93 -5.14 17.80
CA SER A 158 -10.20 -6.32 18.29
C SER A 158 -10.33 -7.61 17.47
N ASN A 159 -11.19 -7.66 16.46
CA ASN A 159 -11.55 -8.91 15.76
C ASN A 159 -11.31 -8.87 14.24
N ASP A 160 -10.82 -7.77 13.69
CA ASP A 160 -10.55 -7.67 12.25
C ASP A 160 -9.06 -7.46 12.01
N PHE A 161 -8.50 -8.19 11.03
CA PHE A 161 -7.14 -8.02 10.50
C PHE A 161 -6.88 -6.54 10.17
N SER A 162 -6.42 -5.79 11.15
CA SER A 162 -6.02 -4.40 11.01
C SER A 162 -4.63 -4.42 10.41
N VAL A 163 -4.54 -3.91 9.19
CA VAL A 163 -3.24 -3.61 8.59
C VAL A 163 -2.66 -2.46 9.40
N GLY A 164 -1.68 -2.78 10.24
CA GLY A 164 -0.93 -1.79 11.01
C GLY A 164 -0.13 -0.86 10.10
N ASP A 165 0.62 0.05 10.73
CA ASP A 165 1.34 1.20 10.17
C ASP A 165 2.44 0.90 9.11
N GLY A 166 2.44 -0.28 8.49
CA GLY A 166 3.44 -0.74 7.51
C GLY A 166 3.00 -0.71 6.04
N VAL A 167 1.80 -0.24 5.73
CA VAL A 167 1.42 0.08 4.33
C VAL A 167 1.71 1.56 4.11
N GLU A 168 2.79 1.84 3.39
CA GLU A 168 3.15 3.21 3.02
C GLU A 168 2.26 3.74 1.89
N HIS A 169 2.02 2.91 0.87
CA HIS A 169 1.32 3.34 -0.33
C HIS A 169 0.16 2.40 -0.64
N GLN A 170 -1.06 2.91 -0.48
CA GLN A 170 -2.25 2.25 -1.02
C GLN A 170 -2.60 2.87 -2.37
N ILE A 171 -2.34 2.12 -3.45
CA ILE A 171 -2.75 2.53 -4.79
C ILE A 171 -4.23 2.16 -4.96
N VAL A 172 -5.06 3.17 -5.17
CA VAL A 172 -6.46 3.01 -5.53
C VAL A 172 -6.64 3.46 -6.98
N ALA A 173 -6.78 2.49 -7.89
CA ALA A 173 -7.08 2.75 -9.30
C ALA A 173 -8.58 2.58 -9.57
N SER A 174 -9.18 3.48 -10.35
CA SER A 174 -10.61 3.48 -10.69
C SER A 174 -11.57 3.35 -9.48
N GLY A 175 -11.14 3.85 -8.31
CA GLY A 175 -11.91 3.81 -7.05
C GLY A 175 -12.12 2.41 -6.46
N ARG A 176 -11.51 1.36 -7.05
CA ARG A 176 -11.91 -0.03 -6.84
C ARG A 176 -10.76 -1.01 -6.86
N ILE A 177 -9.70 -0.77 -7.61
CA ILE A 177 -8.55 -1.68 -7.61
C ILE A 177 -7.61 -1.22 -6.51
N ILE A 178 -7.34 -2.12 -5.57
CA ILE A 178 -6.37 -1.91 -4.50
C ILE A 178 -5.12 -2.69 -4.86
N VAL A 179 -4.03 -1.96 -5.14
CA VAL A 179 -2.68 -2.52 -5.12
C VAL A 179 -1.97 -1.93 -3.91
N ILE A 180 -1.38 -2.80 -3.11
CA ILE A 180 -0.73 -2.41 -1.86
C ILE A 180 0.77 -2.38 -2.10
N ILE A 181 1.43 -1.27 -1.81
CA ILE A 181 2.89 -1.18 -1.77
C ILE A 181 3.31 -0.99 -0.32
N MET A 182 4.13 -1.91 0.17
CA MET A 182 4.63 -1.95 1.55
C MET A 182 6.13 -1.75 1.57
N ARG A 183 6.58 -1.01 2.58
CA ARG A 183 8.00 -0.85 2.90
C ARG A 183 8.50 -2.04 3.69
N ALA A 184 9.46 -2.79 3.17
CA ALA A 184 10.30 -3.65 3.98
C ALA A 184 11.31 -2.79 4.74
N GLU A 185 11.47 -3.05 6.04
CA GLU A 185 12.55 -2.43 6.79
C GLU A 185 13.88 -3.10 6.41
N HIS A 186 14.97 -2.33 6.44
CA HIS A 186 16.31 -2.89 6.27
C HIS A 186 16.54 -3.89 7.41
N GLU A 187 16.96 -5.12 7.09
CA GLU A 187 17.11 -6.24 8.03
C GLU A 187 15.81 -6.89 8.55
N GLU A 188 14.65 -6.53 8.01
CA GLU A 188 13.39 -7.21 8.36
C GLU A 188 13.48 -8.70 8.03
N LYS A 189 13.18 -9.55 9.01
CA LYS A 189 13.18 -11.01 8.81
C LYS A 189 12.09 -11.40 7.82
N GLU A 190 12.37 -12.40 6.99
CA GLU A 190 11.46 -12.80 5.91
C GLU A 190 10.02 -13.07 6.35
N GLY A 191 9.85 -13.76 7.49
CA GLY A 191 8.53 -14.01 8.04
C GLY A 191 7.75 -12.75 8.40
N GLN A 192 8.40 -11.70 8.91
CA GLN A 192 7.71 -10.47 9.32
C GLN A 192 7.11 -9.75 8.12
N PHE A 193 7.88 -9.61 7.04
CA PHE A 193 7.37 -8.96 5.84
C PHE A 193 6.27 -9.81 5.18
N LEU A 194 6.39 -11.15 5.17
CA LEU A 194 5.36 -12.04 4.64
C LEU A 194 4.05 -11.94 5.43
N ALA A 195 4.14 -11.94 6.77
CA ALA A 195 2.98 -11.80 7.65
C ALA A 195 2.24 -10.50 7.34
N ARG A 196 2.97 -9.38 7.28
CA ARG A 196 2.41 -8.07 6.96
C ARG A 196 1.79 -8.05 5.57
N ALA A 197 2.47 -8.61 4.56
CA ALA A 197 1.95 -8.66 3.21
C ALA A 197 0.64 -9.44 3.11
N PHE A 198 0.55 -10.60 3.75
CA PHE A 198 -0.61 -11.46 3.67
C PHE A 198 -1.81 -10.89 4.42
N LEU A 199 -1.59 -10.35 5.62
CA LEU A 199 -2.63 -9.64 6.37
C LEU A 199 -3.13 -8.42 5.60
N SER A 200 -2.23 -7.68 4.94
CA SER A 200 -2.60 -6.54 4.08
C SER A 200 -3.48 -6.95 2.92
N LEU A 201 -3.10 -8.02 2.21
CA LEU A 201 -3.89 -8.59 1.11
C LEU A 201 -5.29 -9.02 1.57
N LEU A 202 -5.41 -9.67 2.74
CA LEU A 202 -6.70 -10.09 3.30
C LEU A 202 -7.57 -8.91 3.73
N ALA A 203 -6.99 -7.89 4.34
CA ALA A 203 -7.73 -6.70 4.73
C ALA A 203 -8.24 -5.93 3.49
N ALA A 204 -7.40 -5.79 2.46
CA ALA A 204 -7.82 -5.24 1.18
C ALA A 204 -8.91 -6.11 0.54
N HIS A 205 -8.86 -7.43 0.70
CA HIS A 205 -9.92 -8.33 0.24
C HIS A 205 -11.23 -8.08 0.99
N LYS A 206 -11.22 -8.03 2.32
CA LYS A 206 -12.40 -7.71 3.12
C LYS A 206 -12.99 -6.34 2.74
N GLN A 207 -12.15 -5.36 2.45
CA GLN A 207 -12.59 -4.04 1.98
C GLN A 207 -13.22 -4.14 0.58
N ASN A 208 -12.58 -4.84 -0.35
CA ASN A 208 -13.06 -5.03 -1.71
C ASN A 208 -14.35 -5.84 -1.77
N ASP A 209 -14.50 -6.86 -0.92
CA ASP A 209 -15.70 -7.70 -0.86
C ASP A 209 -16.94 -6.86 -0.51
N LYS A 210 -16.82 -5.95 0.45
CA LYS A 210 -17.87 -4.99 0.81
C LYS A 210 -18.26 -4.06 -0.33
N GLU A 211 -17.34 -3.76 -1.25
CA GLU A 211 -17.51 -2.71 -2.27
C GLU A 211 -17.77 -3.23 -3.69
N MET A 212 -17.26 -4.41 -4.02
CA MET A 212 -17.20 -4.94 -5.40
C MET A 212 -17.62 -6.40 -5.51
N GLY A 213 -17.79 -7.12 -4.41
CA GLY A 213 -18.03 -8.56 -4.39
C GLY A 213 -16.75 -9.40 -4.43
N SER A 214 -16.90 -10.65 -4.03
CA SER A 214 -15.89 -11.50 -3.42
C SER A 214 -14.82 -12.12 -4.36
N GLN A 215 -14.52 -11.57 -5.54
CA GLN A 215 -13.81 -12.35 -6.58
C GLN A 215 -12.58 -11.71 -7.23
N CYS A 216 -12.24 -10.45 -6.95
CA CYS A 216 -11.09 -9.83 -7.60
C CYS A 216 -9.78 -10.18 -6.89
N ARG A 217 -8.80 -10.70 -7.65
CA ARG A 217 -7.44 -10.91 -7.16
C ARG A 217 -6.82 -9.59 -6.70
N ILE A 218 -6.08 -9.64 -5.61
CA ILE A 218 -5.43 -8.47 -5.01
C ILE A 218 -3.93 -8.67 -5.10
N HIS A 219 -3.23 -7.60 -5.47
CA HIS A 219 -1.79 -7.60 -5.66
C HIS A 219 -1.11 -6.76 -4.60
N ALA A 220 0.05 -7.21 -4.17
CA ALA A 220 0.90 -6.52 -3.23
C ALA A 220 2.35 -6.53 -3.73
N VAL A 221 3.05 -5.43 -3.45
CA VAL A 221 4.49 -5.30 -3.65
C VAL A 221 5.11 -4.98 -2.31
N VAL A 222 6.08 -5.76 -1.90
CA VAL A 222 6.91 -5.49 -0.72
C VAL A 222 8.28 -5.08 -1.20
N SER A 223 8.82 -3.97 -0.71
CA SER A 223 10.13 -3.52 -1.14
C SER A 223 10.91 -2.76 -0.09
N ASP A 224 12.23 -2.96 -0.07
CA ASP A 224 13.23 -2.14 0.64
C ASP A 224 13.95 -1.15 -0.31
N MET A 225 13.36 -0.87 -1.48
CA MET A 225 13.91 -0.12 -2.62
C MET A 225 15.01 -0.82 -3.43
N PHE A 226 15.55 -1.95 -2.96
CA PHE A 226 16.54 -2.76 -3.69
C PHE A 226 15.99 -4.11 -4.15
N HIS A 227 15.06 -4.65 -3.38
CA HIS A 227 14.37 -5.90 -3.62
C HIS A 227 12.88 -5.60 -3.73
N PHE A 228 12.24 -6.07 -4.79
CA PHE A 228 10.81 -5.93 -5.00
C PHE A 228 10.20 -7.32 -5.10
N HIS A 229 9.38 -7.67 -4.12
CA HIS A 229 8.70 -8.95 -4.03
C HIS A 229 7.22 -8.77 -4.38
N PHE A 230 6.78 -9.43 -5.44
CA PHE A 230 5.40 -9.35 -5.91
C PHE A 230 4.60 -10.56 -5.40
N TYR A 231 3.50 -10.26 -4.72
CA TYR A 231 2.55 -11.24 -4.17
C TYR A 231 1.14 -10.95 -4.67
N SER A 232 0.30 -11.98 -4.62
CA SER A 232 -1.13 -11.79 -4.81
C SER A 232 -1.97 -12.73 -3.96
N TYR A 233 -3.23 -12.37 -3.74
CA TYR A 233 -4.22 -13.19 -3.06
C TYR A 233 -5.41 -13.43 -3.99
N GLU A 234 -5.80 -14.70 -4.13
CA GLU A 234 -6.90 -15.17 -4.97
C GLU A 234 -8.12 -15.52 -4.10
N PRO A 235 -9.13 -14.64 -4.02
CA PRO A 235 -10.31 -14.86 -3.18
C PRO A 235 -11.07 -16.14 -3.51
N SER A 236 -11.14 -16.51 -4.79
CA SER A 236 -11.91 -17.68 -5.23
C SER A 236 -11.36 -19.01 -4.69
N THR A 237 -10.08 -19.05 -4.33
CA THR A 237 -9.42 -20.24 -3.79
C THR A 237 -8.90 -20.06 -2.37
N ASN A 238 -9.01 -18.85 -1.81
CA ASN A 238 -8.39 -18.46 -0.54
C ASN A 238 -6.89 -18.82 -0.49
N LYS A 239 -6.15 -18.49 -1.56
CA LYS A 239 -4.72 -18.82 -1.68
C LYS A 239 -3.89 -17.58 -1.96
N PHE A 240 -2.76 -17.50 -1.27
CA PHE A 240 -1.67 -16.58 -1.59
C PHE A 240 -0.82 -17.15 -2.73
N CYS A 241 -0.27 -16.27 -3.55
CA CYS A 241 0.60 -16.61 -4.64
C CYS A 241 1.83 -15.70 -4.64
N VAL A 242 2.96 -16.27 -5.02
CA VAL A 242 4.19 -15.54 -5.34
C VAL A 242 4.28 -15.33 -6.84
N ASP A 243 4.87 -14.22 -7.26
CA ASP A 243 5.06 -13.89 -8.65
C ASP A 243 6.55 -13.85 -9.00
N VAL A 244 7.16 -12.67 -8.92
CA VAL A 244 8.56 -12.42 -9.25
C VAL A 244 9.23 -11.62 -8.15
N GLN A 245 10.53 -11.85 -7.99
CA GLN A 245 11.42 -10.99 -7.23
C GLN A 245 12.30 -10.22 -8.21
N ILE A 246 12.34 -8.90 -8.08
CA ILE A 246 13.20 -8.03 -8.88
C ILE A 246 14.24 -7.42 -7.96
N VAL A 247 15.51 -7.57 -8.29
CA VAL A 247 16.62 -6.92 -7.60
C VAL A 247 17.09 -5.75 -8.46
N VAL A 248 17.16 -4.57 -7.88
CA VAL A 248 17.65 -3.36 -8.56
C VAL A 248 19.05 -3.02 -8.08
N GLY A 249 19.90 -2.56 -9.00
CA GLY A 249 21.26 -2.19 -8.71
C GLY A 249 21.36 -1.04 -7.70
N SER A 250 22.43 -1.04 -6.91
CA SER A 250 22.75 0.05 -5.97
C SER A 250 23.38 1.27 -6.64
N LYS A 251 23.98 1.11 -7.82
CA LYS A 251 24.51 2.24 -8.61
C LYS A 251 23.37 2.93 -9.34
N ARG A 252 23.38 4.26 -9.37
CA ARG A 252 22.37 5.10 -10.01
C ARG A 252 21.93 4.59 -11.39
N GLU A 253 22.86 4.36 -12.32
CA GLU A 253 22.53 3.97 -13.70
C GLU A 253 21.87 2.58 -13.75
N ASN A 254 22.36 1.65 -12.96
CA ASN A 254 21.78 0.30 -12.87
C ASN A 254 20.41 0.37 -12.20
N ASN A 255 20.27 1.12 -11.11
CA ASN A 255 19.00 1.34 -10.43
C ASN A 255 17.94 1.85 -11.39
N LEU A 256 18.24 2.94 -12.11
CA LEU A 256 17.32 3.55 -13.07
C LEU A 256 16.94 2.60 -14.21
N LEU A 257 17.87 1.76 -14.65
CA LEU A 257 17.62 0.74 -15.67
C LEU A 257 16.71 -0.37 -15.13
N ASP A 258 17.03 -0.94 -13.98
CA ASP A 258 16.30 -2.06 -13.37
C ASP A 258 14.89 -1.64 -12.91
N MET A 259 14.71 -0.37 -12.53
CA MET A 259 13.40 0.19 -12.20
C MET A 259 12.43 0.22 -13.39
N ILE A 260 12.90 0.07 -14.63
CA ILE A 260 12.03 -0.14 -15.80
C ILE A 260 11.22 -1.43 -15.64
N ASP A 261 11.87 -2.50 -15.19
CA ASP A 261 11.20 -3.79 -15.00
C ASP A 261 10.25 -3.75 -13.82
N VAL A 262 10.62 -3.07 -12.73
CA VAL A 262 9.72 -2.81 -11.59
C VAL A 262 8.49 -2.03 -12.04
N THR A 263 8.67 -0.97 -12.84
CA THR A 263 7.57 -0.14 -13.36
C THR A 263 6.64 -0.95 -14.26
N ASN A 264 7.18 -1.72 -15.21
CA ASN A 264 6.40 -2.60 -16.07
C ASN A 264 5.65 -3.66 -15.25
N LYS A 265 6.28 -4.21 -14.21
CA LYS A 265 5.66 -5.23 -13.37
C LYS A 265 4.54 -4.66 -12.49
N LEU A 266 4.76 -3.49 -11.90
CA LEU A 266 3.73 -2.76 -11.16
C LEU A 266 2.53 -2.45 -12.06
N PHE A 267 2.79 -1.92 -13.27
CA PHE A 267 1.74 -1.69 -14.26
C PHE A 267 0.95 -2.96 -14.58
N SER A 268 1.64 -4.08 -14.76
CA SER A 268 1.05 -5.38 -15.05
C SER A 268 0.11 -5.86 -13.95
N ALA A 269 0.51 -5.72 -12.68
CA ALA A 269 -0.30 -6.07 -11.53
C ALA A 269 -1.56 -5.19 -11.42
N ILE A 270 -1.41 -3.87 -11.61
CA ILE A 270 -2.55 -2.94 -11.61
C ILE A 270 -3.50 -3.25 -12.77
N PHE A 271 -2.96 -3.52 -13.96
CA PHE A 271 -3.75 -3.85 -15.15
C PHE A 271 -4.54 -5.14 -14.97
N ASP A 272 -3.95 -6.18 -14.38
CA ASP A 272 -4.63 -7.44 -14.11
C ASP A 272 -5.79 -7.26 -13.12
N GLY A 273 -5.56 -6.55 -12.01
CA GLY A 273 -6.62 -6.17 -11.07
C GLY A 273 -7.73 -5.36 -11.74
N TYR A 274 -7.36 -4.39 -12.57
CA TYR A 274 -8.30 -3.60 -13.38
C TYR A 274 -9.15 -4.48 -14.29
N TYR A 275 -8.49 -5.35 -15.04
CA TYR A 275 -9.13 -6.23 -16.00
C TYR A 275 -10.17 -7.15 -15.34
N GLU A 276 -9.83 -7.78 -14.21
CA GLU A 276 -10.75 -8.67 -13.50
C GLU A 276 -11.95 -7.93 -12.88
N VAL A 277 -11.75 -6.68 -12.40
CA VAL A 277 -12.86 -5.84 -11.92
C VAL A 277 -13.82 -5.52 -13.06
N ILE A 278 -13.32 -5.00 -14.19
CA ILE A 278 -14.17 -4.64 -15.33
C ILE A 278 -14.91 -5.87 -15.89
N LYS A 279 -14.22 -7.00 -16.00
CA LYS A 279 -14.79 -8.29 -16.43
C LYS A 279 -15.89 -8.80 -15.50
N SER A 280 -15.72 -8.63 -14.19
CA SER A 280 -16.73 -9.01 -13.20
C SER A 280 -17.96 -8.11 -13.31
N MET A 281 -17.74 -6.79 -13.47
CA MET A 281 -18.81 -5.82 -13.63
C MET A 281 -19.62 -6.03 -14.90
N SER A 282 -18.97 -6.31 -16.04
CA SER A 282 -19.67 -6.57 -17.31
C SER A 282 -20.58 -7.81 -17.23
N LYS A 283 -20.18 -8.85 -16.50
CA LYS A 283 -21.02 -10.05 -16.28
C LYS A 283 -22.19 -9.82 -15.32
N SER A 284 -22.03 -8.91 -14.36
CA SER A 284 -23.01 -8.67 -13.29
C SER A 284 -24.25 -7.90 -13.72
N GLY A 285 -24.21 -7.23 -14.89
CA GLY A 285 -25.24 -6.30 -15.38
C GLY A 285 -26.68 -6.84 -15.47
N ASN A 286 -26.88 -8.17 -15.38
CA ASN A 286 -28.20 -8.80 -15.52
C ASN A 286 -28.85 -9.32 -14.23
N LYS A 287 -28.23 -9.21 -13.05
CA LYS A 287 -28.80 -9.77 -11.80
C LYS A 287 -28.95 -8.69 -10.71
N GLY A 288 -30.06 -7.94 -10.77
CA GLY A 288 -30.48 -7.07 -9.66
C GLY A 288 -30.61 -7.88 -8.36
N LYS A 289 -30.17 -7.40 -7.19
CA LYS A 289 -30.72 -6.33 -6.35
C LYS A 289 -29.68 -6.10 -5.24
N GLY A 290 -29.18 -4.88 -5.09
CA GLY A 290 -28.14 -4.58 -4.10
C GLY A 290 -27.32 -3.40 -4.57
N SER A 291 -27.65 -2.22 -4.06
CA SER A 291 -27.16 -0.92 -4.46
C SER A 291 -26.00 -0.50 -3.57
N PHE A 292 -24.92 0.05 -4.15
CA PHE A 292 -24.16 1.05 -3.40
C PHE A 292 -23.54 2.22 -4.19
N CYS A 293 -23.48 2.21 -5.52
CA CYS A 293 -23.11 3.41 -6.28
C CYS A 293 -23.94 3.48 -7.56
N GLY A 294 -24.55 4.63 -7.84
CA GLY A 294 -25.49 4.88 -8.94
C GLY A 294 -25.23 4.01 -10.18
N ARG A 295 -26.18 3.13 -10.49
CA ARG A 295 -26.05 2.16 -11.58
C ARG A 295 -25.91 2.91 -12.90
N ARG A 296 -24.70 2.90 -13.47
CA ARG A 296 -24.56 3.10 -14.92
C ARG A 296 -25.24 1.96 -15.66
N PRO A 297 -25.74 2.19 -16.88
CA PRO A 297 -26.31 1.15 -17.72
C PRO A 297 -25.29 0.03 -17.96
N ALA A 298 -25.74 -1.22 -18.01
CA ALA A 298 -24.93 -2.38 -18.42
C ALA A 298 -24.06 -2.16 -19.68
N PRO A 299 -24.51 -1.47 -20.76
CA PRO A 299 -23.70 -1.30 -21.96
C PRO A 299 -22.36 -0.57 -21.75
N GLU A 300 -22.26 0.34 -20.78
CA GLU A 300 -21.00 1.06 -20.55
C GLU A 300 -19.89 0.15 -19.97
N TRP A 301 -20.26 -0.85 -19.15
CA TRP A 301 -19.31 -1.83 -18.63
C TRP A 301 -18.88 -2.84 -19.69
N GLU A 302 -19.77 -3.17 -20.64
CA GLU A 302 -19.43 -4.03 -21.76
C GLU A 302 -18.45 -3.35 -22.72
N ASP A 303 -18.65 -2.07 -23.02
CA ASP A 303 -17.71 -1.27 -23.82
C ASP A 303 -16.37 -1.12 -23.09
N ALA A 304 -16.39 -0.80 -21.79
CA ALA A 304 -15.18 -0.76 -20.96
C ALA A 304 -14.41 -2.09 -21.03
N PHE A 305 -15.12 -3.21 -20.89
CA PHE A 305 -14.53 -4.54 -20.93
C PHE A 305 -13.95 -4.87 -22.31
N ARG A 306 -14.67 -4.53 -23.39
CA ARG A 306 -14.19 -4.73 -24.77
C ARG A 306 -12.87 -4.00 -25.01
N HIS A 307 -12.76 -2.76 -24.54
CA HIS A 307 -11.52 -2.00 -24.64
C HIS A 307 -10.40 -2.57 -23.74
N ALA A 308 -10.72 -3.00 -22.52
CA ALA A 308 -9.75 -3.68 -21.64
C ALA A 308 -9.21 -4.98 -22.28
N GLU A 309 -10.07 -5.74 -22.97
CA GLU A 309 -9.67 -6.94 -23.68
C GLU A 309 -8.79 -6.63 -24.90
N GLN A 310 -9.10 -5.58 -25.67
CA GLN A 310 -8.24 -5.10 -26.76
C GLN A 310 -6.87 -4.66 -26.24
N CYS A 311 -6.84 -3.92 -25.12
CA CYS A 311 -5.60 -3.55 -24.44
C CYS A 311 -4.75 -4.80 -24.08
N ARG A 312 -5.37 -5.80 -23.44
CA ARG A 312 -4.71 -7.06 -23.08
C ARG A 312 -4.16 -7.81 -24.30
N LYS A 313 -4.95 -7.91 -25.37
CA LYS A 313 -4.52 -8.55 -26.63
C LYS A 313 -3.32 -7.84 -27.26
N SER A 314 -3.30 -6.50 -27.22
CA SER A 314 -2.18 -5.72 -27.74
C SER A 314 -0.88 -5.96 -26.96
N PHE A 315 -0.94 -6.08 -25.62
CA PHE A 315 0.23 -6.42 -24.80
C PHE A 315 0.71 -7.87 -24.97
N GLN A 316 -0.18 -8.84 -25.25
CA GLN A 316 0.19 -10.24 -25.48
C GLN A 316 0.98 -10.46 -26.78
N GLY A 317 0.80 -9.58 -27.77
CA GLY A 317 1.44 -9.74 -29.06
C GLY A 317 2.93 -9.40 -29.00
N HIS A 318 3.81 -10.39 -29.07
CA HIS A 318 5.26 -10.15 -29.20
C HIS A 318 5.55 -9.31 -30.46
N GLY A 319 6.14 -8.14 -30.28
CA GLY A 319 6.69 -7.37 -31.38
C GLY A 319 8.06 -7.96 -31.71
N GLY A 320 8.24 -8.54 -32.90
CA GLY A 320 9.55 -9.06 -33.32
C GLY A 320 10.66 -7.98 -33.44
N SER A 321 10.39 -6.74 -33.04
CA SER A 321 11.36 -5.65 -32.90
C SER A 321 10.90 -4.68 -31.80
N ILE A 322 11.84 -3.93 -31.22
CA ILE A 322 11.57 -2.90 -30.19
C ILE A 322 10.53 -1.88 -30.66
N SER A 323 10.67 -1.39 -31.90
CA SER A 323 9.72 -0.42 -32.47
C SER A 323 8.30 -0.98 -32.59
N LYS A 324 8.15 -2.27 -32.94
CA LYS A 324 6.84 -2.93 -32.99
C LYS A 324 6.25 -3.13 -31.60
N THR A 325 7.06 -3.52 -30.61
CA THR A 325 6.63 -3.62 -29.22
C THR A 325 6.19 -2.26 -28.69
N ASP A 326 6.98 -1.21 -28.92
CA ASP A 326 6.64 0.16 -28.51
C ASP A 326 5.31 0.63 -29.11
N GLN A 327 5.09 0.41 -30.42
CA GLN A 327 3.84 0.77 -31.07
C GLN A 327 2.65 0.00 -30.48
N LYS A 328 2.78 -1.31 -30.25
CA LYS A 328 1.73 -2.12 -29.61
C LYS A 328 1.41 -1.64 -28.21
N SER A 329 2.42 -1.28 -27.42
CA SER A 329 2.23 -0.73 -26.09
C SER A 329 1.48 0.61 -26.12
N ARG A 330 1.79 1.48 -27.09
CA ARG A 330 1.04 2.74 -27.28
C ARG A 330 -0.42 2.49 -27.63
N ASP A 331 -0.68 1.55 -28.53
CA ASP A 331 -2.04 1.21 -28.92
C ASP A 331 -2.81 0.52 -27.79
N ALA A 332 -2.14 -0.31 -26.98
CA ALA A 332 -2.69 -0.88 -25.77
C ALA A 332 -3.10 0.22 -24.77
N LEU A 333 -2.25 1.23 -24.55
CA LEU A 333 -2.57 2.35 -23.65
C LEU A 333 -3.72 3.21 -24.17
N LYS A 334 -3.90 3.36 -25.49
CA LYS A 334 -5.10 4.02 -26.05
C LYS A 334 -6.37 3.25 -25.68
N HIS A 335 -6.37 1.92 -25.84
CA HIS A 335 -7.50 1.09 -25.43
C HIS A 335 -7.74 1.14 -23.92
N LEU A 336 -6.68 1.17 -23.10
CA LEU A 336 -6.83 1.37 -21.66
C LEU A 336 -7.49 2.71 -21.34
N ALA A 337 -7.07 3.80 -21.98
CA ALA A 337 -7.64 5.12 -21.78
C ALA A 337 -9.14 5.15 -22.15
N GLU A 338 -9.54 4.54 -23.26
CA GLU A 338 -10.97 4.44 -23.61
C GLU A 338 -11.74 3.56 -22.61
N SER A 339 -11.16 2.44 -22.18
CA SER A 339 -11.75 1.58 -21.15
C SER A 339 -12.01 2.34 -19.84
N VAL A 340 -11.04 3.17 -19.42
CA VAL A 340 -11.15 3.99 -18.19
C VAL A 340 -12.19 5.09 -18.34
N ARG A 341 -12.31 5.73 -19.52
CA ARG A 341 -13.34 6.75 -19.79
C ARG A 341 -14.75 6.18 -19.78
N CYS A 342 -14.93 4.91 -20.12
CA CYS A 342 -16.22 4.23 -20.08
C CYS A 342 -16.80 4.08 -18.66
N HIS A 343 -16.06 4.37 -17.58
CA HIS A 343 -16.61 4.39 -16.21
C HIS A 343 -16.15 5.62 -15.41
N PRO A 344 -16.93 6.10 -14.41
CA PRO A 344 -16.55 7.24 -13.60
C PRO A 344 -15.52 6.81 -12.56
N CYS A 345 -14.43 7.58 -12.47
CA CYS A 345 -13.48 7.46 -11.37
C CYS A 345 -14.10 8.05 -10.09
N TYR A 346 -14.69 7.20 -9.25
CA TYR A 346 -15.18 7.62 -7.95
C TYR A 346 -14.00 7.79 -6.97
N SER A 347 -13.62 9.03 -6.71
CA SER A 347 -12.70 9.39 -5.62
C SER A 347 -13.48 9.48 -4.29
N ARG A 348 -13.17 8.60 -3.34
CA ARG A 348 -13.72 8.70 -1.97
C ARG A 348 -13.05 9.77 -1.10
N THR A 349 -11.85 10.24 -1.45
CA THR A 349 -10.98 10.95 -0.50
C THR A 349 -10.64 12.40 -0.83
N THR A 350 -11.32 13.06 -1.75
CA THR A 350 -11.13 14.52 -1.96
C THR A 350 -12.42 15.19 -2.40
N ALA A 351 -13.25 15.57 -1.42
CA ALA A 351 -14.55 16.24 -1.59
C ALA A 351 -15.55 15.49 -2.53
N LYS A 352 -16.85 15.68 -2.34
CA LYS A 352 -17.86 15.26 -3.33
C LYS A 352 -17.78 16.08 -4.64
N VAL A 353 -16.70 16.83 -4.84
CA VAL A 353 -16.51 17.71 -5.99
C VAL A 353 -15.67 16.91 -6.97
N ASP A 354 -16.28 16.58 -8.11
CA ASP A 354 -15.60 15.98 -9.25
C ASP A 354 -14.26 16.68 -9.47
N VAL A 355 -13.20 15.88 -9.70
CA VAL A 355 -11.90 16.43 -10.15
C VAL A 355 -12.21 17.38 -11.31
N PRO A 356 -11.91 18.69 -11.19
CA PRO A 356 -12.29 19.64 -12.22
C PRO A 356 -11.70 19.17 -13.55
N ALA A 357 -12.47 19.28 -14.64
CA ALA A 357 -11.95 19.02 -15.99
C ALA A 357 -10.58 19.71 -16.15
N PRO A 358 -9.62 19.14 -16.93
CA PRO A 358 -8.26 19.68 -17.04
C PRO A 358 -8.21 21.19 -17.30
N ASP A 359 -9.13 21.72 -18.10
CA ASP A 359 -9.26 23.15 -18.39
C ASP A 359 -9.69 23.96 -17.17
N ARG A 360 -10.60 23.42 -16.35
CA ARG A 360 -11.00 24.02 -15.07
C ARG A 360 -9.87 24.00 -14.05
N LEU A 361 -9.11 22.90 -13.97
CA LEU A 361 -7.96 22.83 -13.07
C LEU A 361 -6.88 23.83 -13.49
N SER A 362 -6.61 23.93 -14.79
CA SER A 362 -5.67 24.91 -15.36
C SER A 362 -6.14 26.33 -15.11
N GLY A 363 -7.44 26.60 -15.30
CA GLY A 363 -8.06 27.87 -14.96
C GLY A 363 -7.95 28.21 -13.48
N LEU A 364 -8.25 27.26 -12.59
CA LEU A 364 -8.13 27.43 -11.14
C LEU A 364 -6.68 27.68 -10.73
N ALA A 365 -5.73 26.91 -11.25
CA ALA A 365 -4.31 27.09 -10.98
C ALA A 365 -3.84 28.47 -11.41
N ARG A 366 -4.21 28.91 -12.63
CA ARG A 366 -3.91 30.25 -13.12
C ARG A 366 -4.50 31.33 -12.21
N CYS A 367 -5.80 31.27 -11.90
CA CYS A 367 -6.46 32.26 -11.04
C CYS A 367 -5.80 32.31 -9.64
N THR A 368 -5.52 31.15 -9.04
CA THR A 368 -4.90 31.07 -7.71
C THR A 368 -3.50 31.69 -7.71
N VAL A 369 -2.71 31.44 -8.76
CA VAL A 369 -1.37 32.02 -8.91
C VAL A 369 -1.44 33.53 -9.15
N GLU A 370 -2.35 34.00 -10.01
CA GLU A 370 -2.57 35.43 -10.27
C GLU A 370 -3.02 36.18 -9.01
N GLU A 371 -3.94 35.61 -8.23
CA GLU A 371 -4.39 36.14 -6.94
C GLU A 371 -3.25 36.23 -5.93
N TRP A 372 -2.39 35.20 -5.87
CA TRP A 372 -1.21 35.20 -5.01
C TRP A 372 -0.22 36.31 -5.39
N TYR A 373 0.08 36.48 -6.68
CA TYR A 373 0.96 37.56 -7.15
C TYR A 373 0.38 38.94 -6.85
N THR A 374 -0.91 39.14 -7.12
CA THR A 374 -1.60 40.41 -6.86
C THR A 374 -1.54 40.77 -5.37
N SER A 375 -1.77 39.80 -4.50
CA SER A 375 -1.70 39.97 -3.04
C SER A 375 -0.28 40.37 -2.58
N ARG A 376 0.77 39.78 -3.17
CA ARG A 376 2.16 40.10 -2.85
C ARG A 376 2.57 41.50 -3.31
N VAL A 377 2.13 41.93 -4.49
CA VAL A 377 2.42 43.28 -5.01
C VAL A 377 1.77 44.34 -4.12
N GLN A 378 0.53 44.12 -3.67
CA GLN A 378 -0.18 45.05 -2.78
C GLN A 378 0.48 45.15 -1.40
N GLN A 379 0.95 44.04 -0.84
CA GLN A 379 1.69 44.04 0.44
C GLN A 379 3.01 44.81 0.36
N ASN A 380 3.76 44.63 -0.74
CA ASN A 380 5.04 45.31 -0.95
C ASN A 380 4.86 46.80 -1.29
N GLY A 381 3.79 47.16 -2.00
CA GLY A 381 3.44 48.56 -2.27
C GLY A 381 3.05 49.33 -1.00
N SER A 382 2.34 48.67 -0.07
CA SER A 382 1.89 49.29 1.18
C SER A 382 3.02 49.49 2.20
N THR A 383 4.07 48.67 2.15
CA THR A 383 5.26 48.82 3.01
C THR A 383 6.19 49.95 2.54
N LEU A 384 6.18 50.26 1.24
CA LEU A 384 6.95 51.38 0.69
C LEU A 384 6.29 52.75 0.95
N THR A 385 4.96 52.80 1.06
CA THR A 385 4.23 54.04 1.40
C THR A 385 4.18 54.34 2.89
N ALA A 386 4.34 53.34 3.76
CA ALA A 386 4.37 53.53 5.21
C ALA A 386 5.73 54.03 5.75
N ASN A 387 6.80 53.96 4.95
CA ASN A 387 8.16 54.35 5.32
C ASN A 387 8.60 55.70 4.71
N ASN A 388 7.69 56.42 4.06
CA ASN A 388 7.85 57.82 3.63
C ASN A 388 6.85 58.68 4.39
#